data_AF-A0A7C1B4T7-F1
#
_entry.id   AF-A0A7C1B4T7-F1
#
_cell.length_a   1.000
_cell.length_b   1.000
_cell.length_c   1.000
_cell.angle_alpha   90.00
_cell.angle_beta   90.00
_cell.angle_gamma   90.00
#
_symmetry.space_group_name_H-M   'P 1'
#
loop_
_entity.id
_entity.type
_entity.pdbx_description
1 polymer ?
#
loop_
_entity_poly.entity_id
_entity_poly.type
_entity_poly.pdbx_seq_one_letter_code
_entity_poly.pdbx_strand_id
1 'polypeptide(L)'
;MAKSFRVPRNPDEVRSWVSSIPMYREDEPNDLTFKSKEEILDVQNTKLQKQMERLEKFSPHYRKKFKEWGIDPKTIKTVDDLEKIPLTTKADFMADMGESFKLEMDMNNIMEYILYDLTYTTGTTTGMPSRFYNTTYDMFMISWAFRIGGKICYYDPDDIVMNLFPFHFVPHIGFYRTWHFAAAIGMSVTFGFTGAPLPGFPHNIHRSMQQAIEDIERKRVTLI
;
A
#
# COMPACT_ATOMS: atom_id res chain seq x y z
N MET A 1 -29.20 12.22 0.80
CA MET A 1 -28.69 13.32 -0.04
C MET A 1 -27.20 13.08 -0.22
N ALA A 2 -26.62 13.30 -1.40
CA ALA A 2 -25.16 13.32 -1.52
C ALA A 2 -24.64 14.45 -0.61
N LYS A 3 -23.63 14.17 0.21
CA LYS A 3 -23.03 15.15 1.12
C LYS A 3 -22.49 16.30 0.26
N SER A 4 -22.88 17.53 0.57
CA SER A 4 -22.26 18.71 -0.04
C SER A 4 -20.83 18.79 0.47
N PHE A 5 -19.88 18.28 -0.30
CA PHE A 5 -18.46 18.41 0.00
C PHE A 5 -17.92 19.69 -0.65
N ARG A 6 -17.23 20.50 0.15
CA ARG A 6 -16.49 21.66 -0.31
C ARG A 6 -15.03 21.43 0.02
N VAL A 7 -14.18 21.38 -1.02
CA VAL A 7 -12.73 21.26 -0.85
C VAL A 7 -12.23 22.43 0.01
N PRO A 8 -11.50 22.15 1.11
CA PRO A 8 -10.82 23.18 1.89
C PRO A 8 -9.89 24.05 1.04
N ARG A 9 -9.90 25.37 1.29
CA ARG A 9 -9.20 26.36 0.44
C ARG A 9 -7.94 26.92 1.07
N ASN A 10 -7.73 26.67 2.37
CA ASN A 10 -6.61 27.18 3.13
C ASN A 10 -6.26 26.21 4.27
N PRO A 11 -5.08 26.35 4.91
CA PRO A 11 -4.65 25.44 5.97
C PRO A 11 -5.62 25.33 7.16
N ASP A 12 -6.32 26.40 7.51
CA ASP A 12 -7.27 26.40 8.64
C ASP A 12 -8.52 25.58 8.30
N GLU A 13 -9.04 25.73 7.08
CA GLU A 13 -10.15 24.89 6.58
C GLU A 13 -9.73 23.41 6.51
N VAL A 14 -8.48 23.10 6.14
CA VAL A 14 -7.96 21.73 6.13
C VAL A 14 -7.92 21.17 7.55
N ARG A 15 -7.35 21.91 8.52
CA ARG A 15 -7.30 21.48 9.92
C ARG A 15 -8.69 21.30 10.52
N SER A 16 -9.60 22.21 10.21
CA SER A 16 -11.00 22.11 10.64
C SER A 16 -11.68 20.85 10.07
N TRP A 17 -11.43 20.51 8.82
CA TRP A 17 -11.97 19.30 8.20
C TRP A 17 -11.39 18.04 8.84
N VAL A 18 -10.06 17.96 8.99
CA VAL A 18 -9.37 16.84 9.66
C VAL A 18 -9.89 16.66 11.09
N SER A 19 -10.00 17.75 11.83
CA SER A 19 -10.54 17.76 13.18
C SER A 19 -12.03 17.42 13.24
N SER A 20 -12.79 17.53 12.15
CA SER A 20 -14.22 17.17 12.14
C SER A 20 -14.46 15.66 12.12
N ILE A 21 -13.49 14.88 11.65
CA ILE A 21 -13.56 13.42 11.54
C ILE A 21 -12.81 12.81 12.73
N PRO A 22 -13.50 12.12 13.67
CA PRO A 22 -12.88 11.61 14.90
C PRO A 22 -11.62 10.78 14.64
N MET A 23 -11.73 9.89 13.65
CA MET A 23 -10.65 9.02 13.20
C MET A 23 -9.35 9.78 12.86
N TYR A 24 -9.44 10.86 12.07
CA TYR A 24 -8.24 11.63 11.67
C TYR A 24 -7.74 12.54 12.79
N ARG A 25 -8.65 13.07 13.62
CA ARG A 25 -8.27 13.84 14.81
C ARG A 25 -7.42 13.01 15.78
N GLU A 26 -7.79 11.75 15.97
CA GLU A 26 -7.06 10.81 16.83
C GLU A 26 -5.69 10.40 16.25
N ASP A 27 -5.59 10.37 14.91
CA ASP A 27 -4.35 10.03 14.20
C ASP A 27 -3.33 11.18 14.17
N GLU A 28 -3.78 12.45 14.21
CA GLU A 28 -2.96 13.65 14.01
C GLU A 28 -1.64 13.67 14.81
N PRO A 29 -1.60 13.28 16.11
CA PRO A 29 -0.34 13.27 16.87
C PRO A 29 0.77 12.39 16.26
N ASN A 30 0.38 11.28 15.62
CA ASN A 30 1.28 10.30 15.00
C ASN A 30 1.50 10.53 13.50
N ASP A 31 0.79 11.49 12.93
CA ASP A 31 0.83 11.77 11.51
C ASP A 31 1.98 12.71 11.15
N LEU A 32 2.97 12.14 10.44
CA LEU A 32 4.17 12.86 10.00
C LEU A 32 3.86 14.02 9.04
N THR A 33 2.70 14.03 8.37
CA THR A 33 2.33 15.10 7.42
C THR A 33 2.08 16.45 8.10
N PHE A 34 1.96 16.48 9.44
CA PHE A 34 1.84 17.71 10.23
C PHE A 34 3.12 18.11 10.98
N LYS A 35 4.20 17.33 10.86
CA LYS A 35 5.48 17.60 11.54
C LYS A 35 6.36 18.53 10.71
N SER A 36 7.37 19.12 11.35
CA SER A 36 8.37 19.92 10.67
C SER A 36 9.21 19.07 9.71
N LYS A 37 9.89 19.72 8.75
CA LYS A 37 10.76 19.02 7.80
C LYS A 37 11.93 18.35 8.52
N GLU A 38 12.43 19.00 9.54
CA GLU A 38 13.52 18.55 10.40
C GLU A 38 13.12 17.26 11.14
N GLU A 39 11.94 17.24 11.78
CA GLU A 39 11.42 16.04 12.43
C GLU A 39 11.19 14.88 11.44
N ILE A 40 10.66 15.18 10.24
CA ILE A 40 10.46 14.17 9.19
C ILE A 40 11.81 13.57 8.77
N LEU A 41 12.84 14.41 8.57
CA LEU A 41 14.17 13.98 8.20
C LEU A 41 14.81 13.10 9.28
N ASP A 42 14.66 13.46 10.55
CA ASP A 42 15.15 12.67 11.68
C ASP A 42 14.49 11.29 11.75
N VAL A 43 13.17 11.24 11.52
CA VAL A 43 12.42 9.97 11.45
C VAL A 43 12.88 9.13 10.26
N GLN A 44 13.12 9.75 9.10
CA GLN A 44 13.64 9.06 7.91
C GLN A 44 15.01 8.45 8.17
N ASN A 45 15.96 9.22 8.72
CA ASN A 45 17.30 8.76 9.05
C ASN A 45 17.27 7.62 10.08
N THR A 46 16.43 7.74 11.10
CA THR A 46 16.24 6.69 12.12
C THR A 46 15.67 5.40 11.51
N LYS A 47 14.64 5.51 10.67
CA LYS A 47 14.03 4.35 10.00
C LYS A 47 14.96 3.72 8.97
N LEU A 48 15.76 4.52 8.27
CA LEU A 48 16.75 4.03 7.32
C LEU A 48 17.78 3.13 8.00
N GLN A 49 18.32 3.55 9.14
CA GLN A 49 19.28 2.72 9.89
C GLN A 49 18.65 1.38 10.32
N LYS A 50 17.43 1.40 10.84
CA LYS A 50 16.67 0.18 11.17
C LYS A 50 16.42 -0.69 9.94
N GLN A 51 16.12 -0.08 8.79
CA GLN A 51 15.92 -0.79 7.54
C GLN A 51 17.21 -1.48 7.09
N MET A 52 18.36 -0.79 7.16
CA MET A 52 19.67 -1.36 6.80
C MET A 52 20.02 -2.57 7.69
N GLU A 53 19.81 -2.46 9.00
CA GLU A 53 19.97 -3.58 9.94
C GLU A 53 19.02 -4.74 9.62
N ARG A 54 17.75 -4.45 9.32
CA ARG A 54 16.75 -5.46 8.95
C ARG A 54 17.14 -6.20 7.67
N LEU A 55 17.63 -5.47 6.66
CA LEU A 55 18.10 -6.04 5.40
C LEU A 55 19.35 -6.92 5.61
N GLU A 56 20.33 -6.44 6.38
CA GLU A 56 21.52 -7.21 6.72
C GLU A 56 21.15 -8.50 7.46
N LYS A 57 20.19 -8.45 8.39
CA LYS A 57 19.85 -9.59 9.23
C LYS A 57 18.92 -10.59 8.55
N PHE A 58 17.91 -10.13 7.80
CA PHE A 58 16.79 -10.95 7.37
C PHE A 58 16.55 -11.01 5.87
N SER A 59 17.29 -10.26 5.03
CA SER A 59 17.10 -10.31 3.58
C SER A 59 18.20 -11.13 2.91
N PRO A 60 17.93 -12.36 2.44
CA PRO A 60 18.90 -13.13 1.66
C PRO A 60 19.42 -12.37 0.44
N HIS A 61 18.52 -11.67 -0.26
CA HIS A 61 18.86 -10.86 -1.42
C HIS A 61 19.84 -9.74 -1.08
N TYR A 62 19.51 -8.88 -0.11
CA TYR A 62 20.35 -7.72 0.19
C TYR A 62 21.66 -8.08 0.90
N ARG A 63 21.72 -9.15 1.69
CA ARG A 63 23.01 -9.68 2.18
C ARG A 63 23.96 -10.00 1.04
N LYS A 64 23.46 -10.65 -0.02
CA LYS A 64 24.26 -10.96 -1.20
C LYS A 64 24.68 -9.68 -1.93
N LYS A 65 23.74 -8.75 -2.18
CA LYS A 65 24.03 -7.48 -2.87
C LYS A 65 25.03 -6.61 -2.11
N PHE A 66 24.90 -6.45 -0.79
CA PHE A 66 25.87 -5.70 0.02
C PHE A 66 27.28 -6.26 -0.09
N LYS A 67 27.43 -7.59 -0.08
CA LYS A 67 28.74 -8.24 -0.32
C LYS A 67 29.27 -7.98 -1.73
N GLU A 68 28.42 -8.07 -2.75
CA GLU A 68 28.80 -7.81 -4.15
C GLU A 68 29.20 -6.35 -4.39
N TRP A 69 28.52 -5.41 -3.73
CA TRP A 69 28.78 -3.98 -3.82
C TRP A 69 29.90 -3.51 -2.90
N GLY A 70 30.38 -4.36 -1.99
CA GLY A 70 31.38 -3.98 -0.98
C GLY A 70 30.86 -2.93 0.01
N ILE A 71 29.55 -2.93 0.29
CA ILE A 71 28.89 -1.97 1.18
C ILE A 71 28.70 -2.60 2.55
N ASP A 72 29.17 -1.93 3.59
CA ASP A 72 28.75 -2.21 4.97
C ASP A 72 27.46 -1.43 5.27
N PRO A 73 26.30 -2.08 5.45
CA PRO A 73 25.02 -1.41 5.71
C PRO A 73 25.06 -0.54 6.97
N LYS A 74 25.96 -0.82 7.93
CA LYS A 74 26.11 0.00 9.14
C LYS A 74 26.68 1.38 8.85
N THR A 75 27.31 1.59 7.70
CA THR A 75 27.85 2.90 7.30
C THR A 75 26.78 3.84 6.73
N ILE A 76 25.59 3.32 6.38
CA ILE A 76 24.47 4.09 5.85
C ILE A 76 23.66 4.63 7.04
N LYS A 77 23.77 5.93 7.33
CA LYS A 77 23.17 6.55 8.53
C LYS A 77 22.07 7.55 8.21
N THR A 78 22.16 8.18 7.05
CA THR A 78 21.28 9.28 6.64
C THR A 78 20.76 9.06 5.22
N VAL A 79 19.68 9.74 4.85
CA VAL A 79 19.12 9.66 3.50
C VAL A 79 20.12 10.07 2.41
N ASP A 80 21.08 10.94 2.73
CA ASP A 80 22.15 11.34 1.80
C ASP A 80 23.11 10.17 1.49
N ASP A 81 23.25 9.22 2.41
CA ASP A 81 24.08 8.03 2.19
C ASP A 81 23.47 7.06 1.15
N LEU A 82 22.20 7.23 0.77
CA LEU A 82 21.55 6.39 -0.23
C LEU A 82 22.22 6.48 -1.62
N GLU A 83 22.89 7.60 -1.93
CA GLU A 83 23.66 7.75 -3.18
C GLU A 83 24.80 6.72 -3.31
N LYS A 84 25.25 6.15 -2.19
CA LYS A 84 26.29 5.13 -2.14
C LYS A 84 25.77 3.74 -2.50
N ILE A 85 24.44 3.54 -2.52
CA ILE A 85 23.81 2.24 -2.72
C ILE A 85 23.38 2.10 -4.19
N PRO A 86 23.91 1.11 -4.93
CA PRO A 86 23.43 0.81 -6.28
C PRO A 86 21.94 0.44 -6.30
N LEU A 87 21.29 0.75 -7.42
CA LEU A 87 19.86 0.47 -7.59
C LEU A 87 19.61 -1.03 -7.84
N THR A 88 18.57 -1.55 -7.21
CA THR A 88 17.98 -2.86 -7.53
C THR A 88 16.91 -2.67 -8.60
N THR A 89 16.98 -3.45 -9.68
CA THR A 89 16.06 -3.32 -10.82
C THR A 89 14.86 -4.27 -10.73
N LYS A 90 13.84 -4.02 -11.56
CA LYS A 90 12.74 -4.97 -11.74
C LYS A 90 13.24 -6.32 -12.27
N ALA A 91 14.31 -6.33 -13.08
CA ALA A 91 14.89 -7.57 -13.59
C ALA A 91 15.50 -8.41 -12.45
N ASP A 92 16.19 -7.77 -11.50
CA ASP A 92 16.68 -8.44 -10.28
C ASP A 92 15.53 -9.07 -9.49
N PHE A 93 14.43 -8.34 -9.32
CA PHE A 93 13.23 -8.83 -8.62
C PHE A 93 12.56 -10.01 -9.33
N MET A 94 12.47 -9.96 -10.66
CA MET A 94 11.80 -10.99 -11.45
C MET A 94 12.66 -12.22 -11.71
N ALA A 95 13.96 -12.19 -11.40
CA ALA A 95 14.88 -13.31 -11.64
C ALA A 95 14.42 -14.63 -10.96
N ASP A 96 13.73 -14.53 -9.82
CA ASP A 96 13.13 -15.65 -9.10
C ASP A 96 11.67 -15.38 -8.68
N MET A 97 11.00 -14.47 -9.39
CA MET A 97 9.63 -14.02 -9.06
C MET A 97 9.48 -13.54 -7.60
N GLY A 98 10.48 -12.79 -7.11
CA GLY A 98 10.47 -12.17 -5.79
C GLY A 98 10.70 -13.12 -4.61
N GLU A 99 11.10 -14.37 -4.85
CA GLU A 99 11.32 -15.34 -3.76
C GLU A 99 12.46 -14.90 -2.83
N SER A 100 13.62 -14.52 -3.38
CA SER A 100 14.78 -14.08 -2.59
C SER A 100 14.55 -12.76 -1.85
N PHE A 101 13.54 -11.98 -2.27
CA PHE A 101 13.15 -10.72 -1.62
C PHE A 101 12.28 -10.94 -0.39
N LYS A 102 11.76 -12.14 -0.18
CA LYS A 102 11.05 -12.49 1.05
C LYS A 102 12.02 -12.44 2.22
N LEU A 103 11.63 -11.74 3.28
CA LEU A 103 12.41 -11.71 4.51
C LEU A 103 12.34 -13.06 5.22
N GLU A 104 13.47 -13.46 5.79
CA GLU A 104 13.54 -14.55 6.77
C GLU A 104 12.75 -14.15 8.02
N MET A 105 12.11 -15.14 8.65
CA MET A 105 11.27 -14.91 9.81
C MET A 105 12.11 -14.64 11.06
N ASP A 106 11.86 -13.52 11.73
CA ASP A 106 12.41 -13.26 13.06
C ASP A 106 11.55 -13.93 14.13
N MET A 107 12.03 -15.04 14.70
CA MET A 107 11.29 -15.76 15.74
C MET A 107 11.07 -14.94 17.02
N ASN A 108 11.94 -13.96 17.30
CA ASN A 108 11.79 -13.08 18.46
C ASN A 108 10.70 -12.02 18.26
N ASN A 109 10.37 -11.71 17.01
CA ASN A 109 9.37 -10.71 16.62
C ASN A 109 8.32 -11.33 15.67
N ILE A 110 7.96 -12.59 15.91
CA ILE A 110 7.18 -13.40 14.97
C ILE A 110 5.89 -12.72 14.51
N MET A 111 5.21 -11.98 15.39
CA MET A 111 3.96 -11.28 15.10
C MET A 111 4.11 -10.24 13.97
N GLU A 112 5.30 -9.69 13.77
CA GLU A 112 5.56 -8.77 12.66
C GLU A 112 5.81 -9.50 11.33
N TYR A 113 6.32 -10.73 11.40
CA TYR A 113 6.85 -11.49 10.25
C TYR A 113 5.90 -12.57 9.72
N ILE A 114 4.77 -12.84 10.39
CA ILE A 114 3.73 -13.73 9.88
C ILE A 114 3.30 -13.25 8.49
N LEU A 115 3.38 -14.14 7.50
CA LEU A 115 2.87 -13.86 6.15
C LEU A 115 1.35 -13.69 6.21
N TYR A 116 0.89 -12.49 5.87
CA TYR A 116 -0.52 -12.13 5.95
C TYR A 116 -1.23 -12.35 4.61
N ASP A 117 -0.65 -11.87 3.52
CA ASP A 117 -1.19 -12.11 2.18
C ASP A 117 -0.12 -12.23 1.09
N LEU A 118 -0.57 -12.74 -0.05
CA LEU A 118 0.18 -12.81 -1.29
C LEU A 118 -0.62 -12.11 -2.40
N THR A 119 -0.05 -11.08 -2.98
CA THR A 119 -0.69 -10.30 -4.05
C THR A 119 0.19 -10.22 -5.28
N TYR A 120 -0.42 -9.90 -6.42
CA TYR A 120 0.28 -9.89 -7.69
C TYR A 120 0.01 -8.61 -8.48
N THR A 121 0.96 -8.22 -9.33
CA THR A 121 0.68 -7.29 -10.42
C THR A 121 0.77 -8.02 -11.75
N THR A 122 -0.04 -7.65 -12.73
CA THR A 122 0.02 -8.18 -14.09
C THR A 122 1.24 -7.57 -14.80
N GLY A 123 2.40 -8.23 -14.68
CA GLY A 123 3.68 -7.70 -15.17
C GLY A 123 3.75 -7.62 -16.70
N THR A 124 4.01 -6.43 -17.23
CA THR A 124 4.10 -6.15 -18.69
C THR A 124 5.44 -6.48 -19.34
N THR A 125 6.45 -6.96 -18.59
CA THR A 125 7.84 -7.12 -19.09
C THR A 125 8.27 -8.57 -19.35
N THR A 126 7.73 -9.55 -18.63
CA THR A 126 8.10 -10.98 -18.79
C THR A 126 6.88 -11.87 -19.06
N GLY A 127 5.67 -11.30 -19.10
CA GLY A 127 4.41 -12.04 -19.11
C GLY A 127 4.07 -12.74 -17.79
N MET A 128 5.02 -12.81 -16.85
CA MET A 128 4.85 -13.43 -15.54
C MET A 128 4.39 -12.40 -14.50
N PRO A 129 3.35 -12.70 -13.71
CA PRO A 129 2.93 -11.83 -12.61
C PRO A 129 4.04 -11.61 -11.58
N SER A 130 4.24 -10.35 -11.18
CA SER A 130 5.16 -10.02 -10.08
C SER A 130 4.46 -10.32 -8.76
N ARG A 131 5.09 -11.12 -7.90
CA ARG A 131 4.53 -11.64 -6.65
C ARG A 131 5.04 -10.83 -5.46
N PHE A 132 4.14 -10.40 -4.58
CA PHE A 132 4.45 -9.62 -3.39
C PHE A 132 4.00 -10.36 -2.13
N TYR A 133 4.96 -10.63 -1.24
CA TYR A 133 4.71 -11.16 0.09
C TYR A 133 4.50 -9.99 1.06
N ASN A 134 3.35 -9.95 1.73
CA ASN A 134 3.09 -8.93 2.74
C ASN A 134 2.98 -9.60 4.11
N THR A 135 3.82 -9.14 5.03
CA THR A 135 3.77 -9.58 6.42
C THR A 135 2.64 -8.90 7.18
N THR A 136 2.40 -9.34 8.41
CA THR A 136 1.44 -8.70 9.31
C THR A 136 1.82 -7.24 9.56
N TYR A 137 3.10 -6.95 9.80
CA TYR A 137 3.56 -5.56 9.95
C TYR A 137 3.30 -4.73 8.69
N ASP A 138 3.55 -5.28 7.51
CA ASP A 138 3.30 -4.57 6.24
C ASP A 138 1.82 -4.22 6.09
N MET A 139 0.92 -5.13 6.47
CA MET A 139 -0.52 -4.88 6.37
C MET A 139 -1.00 -3.77 7.29
N PHE A 140 -0.52 -3.73 8.54
CA PHE A 140 -0.82 -2.63 9.45
C PHE A 140 -0.28 -1.30 8.93
N MET A 141 0.95 -1.29 8.41
CA MET A 141 1.55 -0.09 7.83
C MET A 141 0.86 0.38 6.54
N ILE A 142 0.41 -0.56 5.70
CA ILE A 142 -0.39 -0.25 4.50
C ILE A 142 -1.73 0.36 4.91
N SER A 143 -2.43 -0.20 5.91
CA SER A 143 -3.67 0.39 6.43
C SER A 143 -3.46 1.79 7.00
N TRP A 144 -2.36 2.01 7.71
CA TRP A 144 -1.98 3.36 8.17
C TRP A 144 -1.75 4.31 6.98
N ALA A 145 -0.95 3.91 5.99
CA ALA A 145 -0.70 4.72 4.80
C ALA A 145 -1.99 5.03 4.02
N PHE A 146 -2.94 4.09 3.96
CA PHE A 146 -4.24 4.31 3.36
C PHE A 146 -5.08 5.36 4.10
N ARG A 147 -5.05 5.39 5.44
CA ARG A 147 -5.71 6.46 6.20
C ARG A 147 -5.13 7.83 5.88
N ILE A 148 -3.80 7.92 5.86
CA ILE A 148 -3.09 9.17 5.50
C ILE A 148 -3.44 9.61 4.07
N GLY A 149 -3.37 8.68 3.11
CA GLY A 149 -3.72 8.96 1.72
C GLY A 149 -5.19 9.37 1.55
N GLY A 150 -6.10 8.69 2.24
CA GLY A 150 -7.53 9.02 2.21
C GLY A 150 -7.81 10.41 2.77
N LYS A 151 -7.14 10.77 3.88
CA LYS A 151 -7.20 12.12 4.45
C LYS A 151 -6.73 13.18 3.45
N ILE A 152 -5.63 12.95 2.74
CA ILE A 152 -5.10 13.89 1.72
C ILE A 152 -6.11 14.08 0.57
N CYS A 153 -6.83 13.02 0.22
CA CYS A 153 -7.87 13.05 -0.81
C CYS A 153 -9.24 13.53 -0.30
N TYR A 154 -9.35 13.94 0.96
CA TYR A 154 -10.58 14.36 1.62
C TYR A 154 -11.69 13.31 1.68
N TYR A 155 -11.32 12.03 1.76
CA TYR A 155 -12.30 10.99 1.99
C TYR A 155 -12.61 10.82 3.47
N ASP A 156 -13.81 10.34 3.79
CA ASP A 156 -14.27 10.10 5.15
C ASP A 156 -15.05 8.77 5.26
N PRO A 157 -15.42 8.31 6.48
CA PRO A 157 -16.11 7.03 6.65
C PRO A 157 -17.48 6.93 5.98
N ASP A 158 -18.13 8.06 5.62
CA ASP A 158 -19.43 8.06 4.94
C ASP A 158 -19.29 7.81 3.42
N ASP A 159 -18.06 7.82 2.88
CA ASP A 159 -17.82 7.55 1.47
C ASP A 159 -18.19 6.12 1.08
N ILE A 160 -18.61 5.99 -0.18
CA ILE A 160 -18.94 4.73 -0.81
C ILE A 160 -17.98 4.53 -1.98
N VAL A 161 -17.07 3.57 -1.82
CA VAL A 161 -16.10 3.21 -2.87
C VAL A 161 -16.61 2.05 -3.70
N MET A 162 -16.52 2.17 -5.03
CA MET A 162 -16.74 1.06 -5.94
C MET A 162 -15.42 0.52 -6.45
N ASN A 163 -15.09 -0.70 -6.06
CA ASN A 163 -13.93 -1.39 -6.57
C ASN A 163 -14.14 -1.79 -8.04
N LEU A 164 -13.47 -1.07 -8.94
CA LEU A 164 -13.44 -1.34 -10.38
C LEU A 164 -12.15 -2.00 -10.86
N PHE A 165 -11.21 -2.30 -9.96
CA PHE A 165 -10.08 -3.15 -10.32
C PHE A 165 -10.61 -4.52 -10.76
N PRO A 166 -9.93 -5.18 -11.72
CA PRO A 166 -10.45 -6.41 -12.27
C PRO A 166 -10.34 -7.54 -11.23
N PHE A 167 -11.46 -8.24 -11.01
CA PHE A 167 -11.40 -9.58 -10.44
C PHE A 167 -10.91 -10.51 -11.56
N HIS A 168 -9.65 -10.91 -11.50
CA HIS A 168 -8.95 -11.53 -12.62
C HIS A 168 -8.34 -12.88 -12.21
N PHE A 169 -7.99 -13.72 -13.18
CA PHE A 169 -7.29 -14.99 -12.92
C PHE A 169 -5.88 -14.79 -12.31
N VAL A 170 -5.36 -13.57 -12.37
CA VAL A 170 -4.21 -13.13 -11.56
C VAL A 170 -4.78 -12.33 -10.40
N PRO A 171 -4.48 -12.69 -9.13
CA PRO A 171 -5.01 -11.98 -7.97
C PRO A 171 -4.34 -10.60 -7.84
N HIS A 172 -4.89 -9.63 -8.59
CA HIS A 172 -4.31 -8.31 -8.76
C HIS A 172 -4.36 -7.51 -7.46
N ILE A 173 -3.23 -6.92 -7.08
CA ILE A 173 -3.05 -6.17 -5.84
C ILE A 173 -4.09 -5.05 -5.70
N GLY A 174 -4.43 -4.33 -6.77
CA GLY A 174 -5.43 -3.26 -6.74
C GLY A 174 -6.82 -3.71 -6.28
N PHE A 175 -7.25 -4.93 -6.68
CA PHE A 175 -8.55 -5.46 -6.28
C PHE A 175 -8.62 -5.63 -4.76
N TYR A 176 -7.62 -6.30 -4.19
CA TYR A 176 -7.56 -6.55 -2.75
C TYR A 176 -7.17 -5.30 -1.95
N ARG A 177 -6.38 -4.39 -2.49
CA ARG A 177 -6.02 -3.16 -1.76
C ARG A 177 -7.19 -2.19 -1.65
N THR A 178 -8.15 -2.22 -2.58
CA THR A 178 -9.34 -1.36 -2.50
C THR A 178 -10.21 -1.64 -1.28
N TRP A 179 -10.49 -2.90 -0.94
CA TRP A 179 -11.27 -3.19 0.27
C TRP A 179 -10.49 -2.88 1.56
N HIS A 180 -9.15 -2.89 1.51
CA HIS A 180 -8.31 -2.66 2.69
C HIS A 180 -8.23 -1.16 2.94
N PHE A 181 -8.12 -0.38 1.86
CA PHE A 181 -8.25 1.06 1.85
C PHE A 181 -9.61 1.49 2.43
N ALA A 182 -10.71 0.92 1.92
CA ALA A 182 -12.06 1.17 2.43
C ALA A 182 -12.16 0.86 3.93
N ALA A 183 -11.71 -0.34 4.34
CA ALA A 183 -11.74 -0.77 5.73
C ALA A 183 -10.88 0.10 6.65
N ALA A 184 -9.72 0.55 6.20
CA ALA A 184 -8.82 1.38 6.99
C ALA A 184 -9.44 2.75 7.35
N ILE A 185 -10.30 3.28 6.47
CA ILE A 185 -10.99 4.56 6.64
C ILE A 185 -12.42 4.39 7.20
N GLY A 186 -12.99 3.18 7.13
CA GLY A 186 -14.35 2.90 7.59
C GLY A 186 -15.44 3.11 6.53
N MET A 187 -15.07 3.12 5.25
CA MET A 187 -16.00 3.32 4.13
C MET A 187 -16.85 2.10 3.83
N SER A 188 -17.97 2.34 3.15
CA SER A 188 -18.73 1.27 2.49
C SER A 188 -18.09 0.90 1.15
N VAL A 189 -18.01 -0.40 0.85
CA VAL A 189 -17.49 -0.90 -0.44
C VAL A 189 -18.58 -1.57 -1.27
N THR A 190 -18.60 -1.28 -2.57
CA THR A 190 -19.32 -2.02 -3.59
C THR A 190 -18.35 -2.55 -4.64
N PHE A 191 -18.71 -3.64 -5.31
CA PHE A 191 -17.82 -4.32 -6.26
C PHE A 191 -18.40 -4.28 -7.66
N GLY A 192 -17.59 -3.83 -8.61
CA GLY A 192 -17.90 -3.93 -10.04
C GLY A 192 -17.81 -5.36 -10.57
N PHE A 193 -16.90 -6.18 -10.03
CA PHE A 193 -16.58 -7.51 -10.60
C PHE A 193 -16.33 -7.43 -12.12
N THR A 194 -15.62 -6.38 -12.54
CA THR A 194 -15.07 -6.25 -13.90
C THR A 194 -13.87 -7.19 -14.05
N GLY A 195 -13.39 -7.42 -15.27
CA GLY A 195 -12.21 -8.24 -15.53
C GLY A 195 -12.45 -9.38 -16.51
N ALA A 196 -11.56 -10.38 -16.47
CA ALA A 196 -11.58 -11.52 -17.37
C ALA A 196 -11.95 -12.81 -16.62
N PRO A 197 -12.75 -13.70 -17.22
CA PRO A 197 -13.08 -14.99 -16.62
C PRO A 197 -11.83 -15.87 -16.48
N LEU A 198 -11.85 -16.75 -15.49
CA LEU A 198 -10.86 -17.82 -15.38
C LEU A 198 -11.10 -18.85 -16.49
N PRO A 199 -10.13 -19.13 -17.38
CA PRO A 199 -10.31 -20.14 -18.42
C PRO A 199 -10.71 -21.49 -17.84
N GLY A 200 -11.79 -22.09 -18.36
CA GLY A 200 -12.32 -23.38 -17.90
C GLY A 200 -13.22 -23.32 -16.66
N PHE A 201 -13.40 -22.15 -16.03
CA PHE A 201 -14.37 -22.00 -14.94
C PHE A 201 -15.80 -21.92 -15.49
N PRO A 202 -16.75 -22.76 -15.01
CA PRO A 202 -18.05 -22.93 -15.66
C PRO A 202 -19.05 -21.81 -15.34
N HIS A 203 -18.78 -20.93 -14.38
CA HIS A 203 -19.70 -19.88 -13.95
C HIS A 203 -19.22 -18.49 -14.35
N ASN A 204 -20.12 -17.68 -14.88
CA ASN A 204 -19.83 -16.27 -15.11
C ASN A 204 -20.16 -15.45 -13.85
N ILE A 205 -19.14 -14.84 -13.27
CA ILE A 205 -19.25 -13.94 -12.11
C ILE A 205 -19.04 -12.47 -12.50
N HIS A 206 -18.55 -12.23 -13.72
CA HIS A 206 -18.15 -10.91 -14.18
C HIS A 206 -19.35 -10.09 -14.65
N ARG A 207 -19.29 -8.79 -14.41
CA ARG A 207 -20.33 -7.83 -14.82
C ARG A 207 -19.81 -6.94 -15.91
N SER A 208 -20.72 -6.44 -16.75
CA SER A 208 -20.36 -5.47 -17.79
C SER A 208 -20.00 -4.12 -17.17
N MET A 209 -19.22 -3.32 -17.90
CA MET A 209 -18.96 -1.93 -17.50
C MET A 209 -20.25 -1.10 -17.37
N GLN A 210 -21.24 -1.39 -18.22
CA GLN A 210 -22.54 -0.72 -18.15
C GLN A 210 -23.27 -1.00 -16.83
N GLN A 211 -23.27 -2.26 -16.36
CA GLN A 211 -23.84 -2.61 -15.06
C GLN A 211 -23.10 -1.92 -13.91
N ALA A 212 -21.77 -1.77 -14.02
CA ALA A 212 -21.00 -1.04 -13.02
C ALA A 212 -21.39 0.45 -12.96
N ILE A 213 -21.58 1.09 -14.12
CA ILE A 213 -22.04 2.49 -14.22
C ILE A 213 -23.44 2.65 -13.60
N GLU A 214 -24.38 1.76 -13.91
CA GLU A 214 -25.73 1.76 -13.34
C GLU A 214 -25.69 1.58 -11.81
N ASP A 215 -24.79 0.74 -11.30
CA ASP A 215 -24.58 0.55 -9.87
C ASP A 215 -23.97 1.79 -9.20
N ILE A 216 -23.05 2.48 -9.86
CA ILE A 216 -22.46 3.75 -9.38
C ILE A 216 -23.57 4.78 -9.18
N GLU A 217 -24.43 4.98 -10.18
CA GLU A 217 -25.53 5.94 -10.11
C GLU A 217 -26.56 5.54 -9.04
N ARG A 218 -26.99 4.27 -9.04
CA ARG A 218 -28.00 3.75 -8.11
C ARG A 218 -27.54 3.83 -6.66
N LYS A 219 -26.28 3.47 -6.38
CA LYS A 219 -25.72 3.45 -5.01
C LYS A 219 -25.14 4.80 -4.59
N ARG A 220 -25.06 5.77 -5.51
CA ARG A 220 -24.44 7.08 -5.30
C ARG A 220 -23.00 6.95 -4.80
N VAL A 221 -22.24 6.11 -5.49
CA VAL A 221 -20.81 5.90 -5.25
C VAL A 221 -20.08 7.26 -5.31
N THR A 222 -19.21 7.52 -4.34
CA THR A 222 -18.45 8.78 -4.23
C THR A 222 -17.00 8.63 -4.70
N LEU A 223 -16.50 7.39 -4.79
CA LEU A 223 -15.14 7.04 -5.19
C LEU A 223 -15.13 5.75 -6.05
N ILE A 224 -14.27 5.69 -7.07
CA ILE A 224 -14.04 4.50 -7.92
C ILE A 224 -12.59 4.06 -7.90
#